data_AF-A0AAV3SKV7-F1
#
_entry.id   AF-A0AAV3SKV7-F1
#
_cell.length_a   1.000
_cell.length_b   1.000
_cell.length_c   1.000
_cell.angle_alpha   90.00
_cell.angle_beta   90.00
_cell.angle_gamma   90.00
#
_symmetry.space_group_name_H-M   'P 1'
#
loop_
_entity.id
_entity.type
_entity.pdbx_description
1 polymer ?
#
loop_
_entity_poly.entity_id
_entity_poly.type
_entity_poly.pdbx_seq_one_letter_code
_entity_poly.pdbx_strand_id
1 'polypeptide(L)'
;MVQTQVLNPPENYIDSEQRNENSIVVRLTFGQTSFILPGDIEESGESHLVDEYDARLNSTILKAAHHGSGGSSTNSFLDAVSPKLALISSAYESRYDHPRPETLRRLADHDIEAYWTATHGNIVLTSDGATIDIATQRQAPTDPTSVRDGDPVEPGTDGPVTHRESIKVAGGSSPPSSGTETDTPVPTTTAPTSSTTGTSVATDGGTETTAPVTGESPLAVKTVHADADGDDTDNLADEYIVFTNTGSHSLDVSGWTVSDASSHTYTIPSDTTIEAGETLTLHTGEGTDAGNDLYWGSGSAIWNNGGDTITVTNAQDEQVLTEEY
;
A
#
# COMPACT_ATOMS: atom_id res chain seq x y z
N MET A 1 -17.78 -13.29 25.31
CA MET A 1 -16.31 -13.50 25.24
C MET A 1 -15.92 -13.33 23.79
N VAL A 2 -14.88 -12.52 23.52
CA VAL A 2 -14.28 -12.43 22.18
C VAL A 2 -13.36 -13.63 21.99
N GLN A 3 -13.43 -14.27 20.83
CA GLN A 3 -12.48 -15.28 20.38
C GLN A 3 -11.60 -14.68 19.27
N THR A 4 -10.33 -15.06 19.27
CA THR A 4 -9.33 -14.61 18.31
C THR A 4 -8.66 -15.82 17.69
N GLN A 5 -8.55 -15.82 16.37
CA GLN A 5 -7.83 -16.82 15.57
C GLN A 5 -6.77 -16.08 14.76
N VAL A 6 -5.54 -16.58 14.79
CA VAL A 6 -4.47 -16.17 13.85
C VAL A 6 -4.48 -17.19 12.73
N LEU A 7 -4.58 -16.73 11.48
CA LEU A 7 -4.73 -17.57 10.29
C LEU A 7 -3.49 -17.52 9.38
N ASN A 8 -2.64 -16.51 9.53
CA ASN A 8 -1.43 -16.28 8.74
C ASN A 8 -0.38 -15.58 9.64
N PRO A 9 0.93 -15.74 9.41
CA PRO A 9 1.55 -16.64 8.43
C PRO A 9 1.51 -18.13 8.83
N PRO A 10 1.55 -19.06 7.86
CA PRO A 10 1.86 -20.47 8.09
C PRO A 10 3.30 -20.70 8.60
N GLU A 11 3.62 -21.94 8.99
CA GLU A 11 4.94 -22.31 9.54
C GLU A 11 6.10 -22.17 8.53
N ASN A 12 5.82 -22.40 7.24
CA ASN A 12 6.71 -22.06 6.14
C ASN A 12 6.10 -20.88 5.39
N TYR A 13 6.86 -19.83 5.11
CA TYR A 13 6.36 -18.66 4.39
C TYR A 13 5.81 -19.02 3.01
N ILE A 14 4.73 -18.33 2.62
CA ILE A 14 4.02 -18.53 1.35
C ILE A 14 4.92 -18.13 0.18
N ASP A 15 5.56 -16.98 0.33
CA ASP A 15 6.69 -16.50 -0.44
C ASP A 15 7.66 -15.84 0.56
N SER A 16 8.94 -16.22 0.57
CA SER A 16 9.89 -15.68 1.56
C SER A 16 10.44 -14.28 1.22
N GLU A 17 10.27 -13.83 -0.02
CA GLU A 17 10.73 -12.54 -0.52
C GLU A 17 9.59 -11.50 -0.42
N GLN A 18 8.35 -11.93 -0.64
CA GLN A 18 7.14 -11.09 -0.48
C GLN A 18 6.63 -11.06 0.98
N ARG A 19 7.09 -10.07 1.74
CA ARG A 19 6.71 -9.86 3.16
C ARG A 19 5.19 -9.72 3.36
N ASN A 20 4.52 -9.05 2.43
CA ASN A 20 3.08 -8.76 2.47
C ASN A 20 2.23 -10.03 2.57
N GLU A 21 2.56 -11.06 1.80
CA GLU A 21 1.88 -12.36 1.78
C GLU A 21 1.95 -13.10 3.12
N ASN A 22 2.90 -12.73 3.99
CA ASN A 22 3.11 -13.28 5.32
C ASN A 22 2.56 -12.37 6.43
N SER A 23 1.72 -11.37 6.08
CA SER A 23 1.02 -10.50 7.03
C SER A 23 0.24 -11.30 8.07
N ILE A 24 0.20 -10.82 9.31
CA ILE A 24 -0.57 -11.48 10.37
C ILE A 24 -2.07 -11.30 10.12
N VAL A 25 -2.73 -12.36 9.67
CA VAL A 25 -4.18 -12.37 9.45
C VAL A 25 -4.87 -12.78 10.74
N VAL A 26 -5.78 -11.93 11.22
CA VAL A 26 -6.53 -12.16 12.46
C VAL A 26 -8.03 -12.20 12.17
N ARG A 27 -8.69 -13.28 12.59
CA ARG A 27 -10.14 -13.38 12.62
C ARG A 27 -10.65 -13.27 14.06
N LEU A 28 -11.58 -12.34 14.29
CA LEU A 28 -12.23 -12.10 15.57
C LEU A 28 -13.68 -12.60 15.50
N THR A 29 -14.19 -13.14 16.61
CA THR A 29 -15.59 -13.53 16.73
C THR A 29 -16.14 -13.15 18.11
N PHE A 30 -17.29 -12.48 18.13
CA PHE A 30 -18.02 -12.14 19.34
C PHE A 30 -19.52 -12.41 19.13
N GLY A 31 -20.05 -13.39 19.85
CA GLY A 31 -21.41 -13.87 19.61
C GLY A 31 -21.58 -14.40 18.18
N GLN A 32 -22.50 -13.80 17.43
CA GLN A 32 -22.75 -14.06 16.01
C GLN A 32 -21.93 -13.12 15.09
N THR A 33 -21.31 -12.06 15.63
CA THR A 33 -20.55 -11.09 14.83
C THR A 33 -19.10 -11.54 14.64
N SER A 34 -18.53 -11.27 13.48
CA SER A 34 -17.16 -11.65 13.13
C SER A 34 -16.47 -10.60 12.27
N PHE A 35 -15.15 -10.50 12.42
CA PHE A 35 -14.30 -9.54 11.72
C PHE A 35 -13.07 -10.28 11.19
N ILE A 36 -12.65 -10.01 9.97
CA ILE A 36 -11.34 -10.45 9.46
C ILE A 36 -10.46 -9.23 9.18
N LEU A 37 -9.25 -9.29 9.72
CA LEU A 37 -8.19 -8.29 9.59
C LEU A 37 -7.02 -8.97 8.86
N PRO A 38 -7.01 -8.93 7.51
CA PRO A 38 -6.04 -9.65 6.71
C PRO A 38 -4.63 -9.03 6.70
N GLY A 39 -4.47 -7.83 7.24
CA GLY A 39 -3.24 -7.05 7.05
C GLY A 39 -3.08 -6.67 5.58
N ASP A 40 -1.87 -6.87 5.06
CA ASP A 40 -1.49 -6.47 3.72
C ASP A 40 -1.17 -7.68 2.83
N ILE A 41 -1.79 -8.84 3.06
CA ILE A 41 -1.74 -9.97 2.10
C ILE A 41 -2.29 -9.57 0.73
N GLU A 42 -1.75 -10.21 -0.30
CA GLU A 42 -2.12 -10.05 -1.70
C GLU A 42 -2.60 -11.43 -2.23
N GLU A 43 -2.53 -11.66 -3.54
CA GLU A 43 -3.18 -12.82 -4.18
C GLU A 43 -2.70 -14.17 -3.62
N SER A 44 -1.41 -14.34 -3.31
CA SER A 44 -0.86 -15.62 -2.83
C SER A 44 -1.28 -15.91 -1.38
N GLY A 45 -1.25 -14.88 -0.53
CA GLY A 45 -1.70 -14.98 0.86
C GLY A 45 -3.21 -15.19 0.96
N GLU A 46 -3.98 -14.53 0.10
CA GLU A 46 -5.42 -14.77 -0.02
C GLU A 46 -5.76 -16.17 -0.54
N SER A 47 -5.06 -16.64 -1.58
CA SER A 47 -5.23 -18.01 -2.09
C SER A 47 -4.89 -19.05 -1.00
N HIS A 48 -3.79 -18.86 -0.26
CA HIS A 48 -3.42 -19.74 0.84
C HIS A 48 -4.53 -19.83 1.90
N LEU A 49 -5.11 -18.69 2.28
CA LEU A 49 -6.21 -18.64 3.23
C LEU A 49 -7.47 -19.34 2.71
N VAL A 50 -7.82 -19.16 1.43
CA VAL A 50 -8.98 -19.81 0.81
C VAL A 50 -8.77 -21.33 0.76
N ASP A 51 -7.61 -21.80 0.32
CA ASP A 51 -7.28 -23.23 0.22
C ASP A 51 -7.26 -23.94 1.58
N GLU A 52 -6.69 -23.31 2.62
CA GLU A 52 -6.68 -23.88 3.96
C GLU A 52 -8.05 -23.75 4.64
N TYR A 53 -8.64 -22.55 4.69
CA TYR A 53 -9.77 -22.26 5.57
C TYR A 53 -11.15 -22.31 4.90
N ASP A 54 -11.27 -21.96 3.62
CA ASP A 54 -12.53 -21.93 2.84
C ASP A 54 -13.67 -21.23 3.63
N ALA A 55 -14.84 -21.84 3.78
CA ALA A 55 -16.00 -21.28 4.48
C ALA A 55 -15.75 -20.94 5.97
N ARG A 56 -14.61 -21.34 6.55
CA ARG A 56 -14.19 -20.90 7.91
C ARG A 56 -13.75 -19.43 7.93
N LEU A 57 -13.41 -18.84 6.78
CA LEU A 57 -13.09 -17.41 6.65
C LEU A 57 -14.30 -16.49 6.88
N ASN A 58 -15.52 -17.01 6.70
CA ASN A 58 -16.75 -16.21 6.74
C ASN A 58 -16.79 -15.21 7.92
N SER A 59 -16.86 -13.93 7.59
CA SER A 59 -16.74 -12.83 8.56
C SER A 59 -17.72 -11.70 8.24
N THR A 60 -18.43 -11.17 9.24
CA THR A 60 -19.41 -10.09 9.04
C THR A 60 -18.76 -8.82 8.45
N ILE A 61 -17.56 -8.48 8.92
CA ILE A 61 -16.81 -7.28 8.54
C ILE A 61 -15.46 -7.70 7.97
N LEU A 62 -15.10 -7.12 6.83
CA LEU A 62 -13.76 -7.17 6.26
C LEU A 62 -13.04 -5.83 6.53
N LYS A 63 -11.78 -5.85 6.94
CA LYS A 63 -10.86 -4.75 6.64
C LYS A 63 -10.21 -5.07 5.31
N ALA A 64 -10.45 -4.28 4.26
CA ALA A 64 -9.88 -4.50 2.93
C ALA A 64 -8.37 -4.69 3.03
N ALA A 65 -7.86 -5.78 2.45
CA ALA A 65 -6.45 -6.15 2.49
C ALA A 65 -5.59 -5.14 1.73
N HIS A 66 -4.36 -4.95 2.20
CA HIS A 66 -3.36 -4.01 1.66
C HIS A 66 -3.96 -2.64 1.32
N HIS A 67 -4.64 -2.03 2.29
CA HIS A 67 -5.33 -0.73 2.15
C HIS A 67 -6.39 -0.62 1.02
N GLY A 68 -6.72 -1.72 0.33
CA GLY A 68 -7.53 -1.71 -0.89
C GLY A 68 -6.70 -1.71 -2.18
N SER A 69 -5.52 -2.32 -2.18
CA SER A 69 -4.68 -2.49 -3.37
C SER A 69 -5.35 -3.32 -4.47
N GLY A 70 -4.87 -3.18 -5.71
CA GLY A 70 -5.37 -3.94 -6.86
C GLY A 70 -5.10 -5.45 -6.75
N GLY A 71 -3.96 -5.86 -6.18
CA GLY A 71 -3.61 -7.28 -5.98
C GLY A 71 -4.36 -7.97 -4.85
N SER A 72 -4.96 -7.21 -3.93
CA SER A 72 -5.67 -7.72 -2.74
C SER A 72 -7.19 -7.71 -2.90
N SER A 73 -7.90 -8.41 -2.01
CA SER A 73 -9.36 -8.63 -2.01
C SER A 73 -9.86 -9.26 -3.31
N THR A 74 -9.19 -10.34 -3.71
CA THR A 74 -9.52 -11.22 -4.84
C THR A 74 -10.96 -11.77 -4.74
N ASN A 75 -11.55 -12.12 -5.89
CA ASN A 75 -12.94 -12.62 -5.93
C ASN A 75 -13.12 -13.88 -5.07
N SER A 76 -12.20 -14.83 -5.15
CA SER A 76 -12.21 -16.07 -4.35
C SER A 76 -12.13 -15.80 -2.84
N PHE A 77 -11.35 -14.80 -2.42
CA PHE A 77 -11.28 -14.38 -1.02
C PHE A 77 -12.56 -13.68 -0.56
N LEU A 78 -13.11 -12.79 -1.38
CA LEU A 78 -14.39 -12.13 -1.09
C LEU A 78 -15.55 -13.14 -1.03
N ASP A 79 -15.59 -14.14 -1.91
CA ASP A 79 -16.56 -15.25 -1.88
C ASP A 79 -16.47 -16.04 -0.55
N ALA A 80 -15.26 -16.40 -0.12
CA ALA A 80 -15.03 -17.19 1.09
C ALA A 80 -15.28 -16.39 2.39
N VAL A 81 -14.93 -15.10 2.41
CA VAL A 81 -15.19 -14.20 3.54
C VAL A 81 -16.66 -13.77 3.60
N SER A 82 -17.30 -13.55 2.44
CA SER A 82 -18.69 -13.09 2.28
C SER A 82 -19.09 -11.99 3.29
N PRO A 83 -18.37 -10.85 3.34
CA PRO A 83 -18.63 -9.80 4.31
C PRO A 83 -19.89 -8.99 3.96
N LYS A 84 -20.45 -8.30 4.96
CA LYS A 84 -21.55 -7.34 4.76
C LYS A 84 -21.08 -5.93 4.44
N LEU A 85 -19.88 -5.56 4.91
CA LEU A 85 -19.19 -4.34 4.54
C LEU A 85 -17.67 -4.54 4.59
N ALA A 86 -16.97 -3.68 3.86
CA ALA A 86 -15.52 -3.53 3.91
C ALA A 86 -15.13 -2.18 4.53
N LEU A 87 -14.19 -2.18 5.47
CA LEU A 87 -13.48 -0.99 5.91
C LEU A 87 -12.24 -0.79 5.04
N ILE A 88 -12.04 0.42 4.54
CA ILE A 88 -10.85 0.80 3.77
C ILE A 88 -10.09 1.85 4.58
N SER A 89 -8.79 1.63 4.79
CA SER A 89 -7.93 2.55 5.54
C SER A 89 -6.80 3.04 4.64
N SER A 90 -6.93 4.24 4.11
CA SER A 90 -5.90 4.96 3.34
C SER A 90 -6.22 6.47 3.37
N ALA A 91 -5.30 7.29 2.87
CA ALA A 91 -5.51 8.73 2.66
C ALA A 91 -6.26 8.98 1.34
N TYR A 92 -6.94 10.13 1.21
CA TYR A 92 -7.71 10.48 0.01
C TYR A 92 -6.79 10.63 -1.21
N GLU A 93 -5.74 11.43 -1.04
CA GLU A 93 -4.63 11.57 -1.97
C GLU A 93 -3.48 10.72 -1.43
N SER A 94 -3.48 9.43 -1.80
CA SER A 94 -2.37 8.51 -1.51
C SER A 94 -1.56 8.26 -2.78
N ARG A 95 -0.23 8.29 -2.69
CA ARG A 95 0.66 7.93 -3.82
C ARG A 95 0.42 6.52 -4.37
N TYR A 96 -0.14 5.63 -3.55
CA TYR A 96 -0.51 4.27 -3.96
C TYR A 96 -1.89 4.18 -4.63
N ASP A 97 -2.61 5.30 -4.74
CA ASP A 97 -4.00 5.41 -5.21
C ASP A 97 -4.95 4.37 -4.58
N HIS A 98 -4.77 4.11 -3.28
CA HIS A 98 -5.62 3.20 -2.51
C HIS A 98 -6.88 3.90 -1.99
N PRO A 99 -8.09 3.33 -2.16
CA PRO A 99 -8.39 2.02 -2.76
C PRO A 99 -8.43 2.03 -4.29
N ARG A 100 -7.78 1.07 -4.95
CA ARG A 100 -7.73 1.00 -6.41
C ARG A 100 -9.11 0.72 -7.02
N PRO A 101 -9.43 1.22 -8.24
CA PRO A 101 -10.71 1.01 -8.90
C PRO A 101 -11.11 -0.47 -9.08
N GLU A 102 -10.14 -1.36 -9.25
CA GLU A 102 -10.33 -2.81 -9.43
C GLU A 102 -10.91 -3.44 -8.16
N THR A 103 -10.48 -2.94 -7.01
CA THR A 103 -10.89 -3.41 -5.68
C THR A 103 -12.24 -2.85 -5.29
N LEU A 104 -12.48 -1.57 -5.58
CA LEU A 104 -13.80 -0.97 -5.46
C LEU A 104 -14.84 -1.69 -6.35
N ARG A 105 -14.48 -2.01 -7.60
CA ARG A 105 -15.35 -2.77 -8.51
C ARG A 105 -15.68 -4.15 -7.95
N ARG A 106 -14.69 -4.92 -7.46
CA ARG A 106 -14.94 -6.23 -6.84
C ARG A 106 -15.84 -6.14 -5.61
N LEU A 107 -15.65 -5.13 -4.75
CA LEU A 107 -16.56 -4.92 -3.61
C LEU A 107 -18.00 -4.63 -4.08
N ALA A 108 -18.18 -3.81 -5.12
CA ALA A 108 -19.49 -3.52 -5.69
C ALA A 108 -20.15 -4.72 -6.38
N ASP A 109 -19.38 -5.50 -7.15
CA ASP A 109 -19.85 -6.72 -7.84
C ASP A 109 -20.30 -7.83 -6.86
N HIS A 110 -19.89 -7.73 -5.58
CA HIS A 110 -20.26 -8.62 -4.48
C HIS A 110 -21.35 -8.04 -3.55
N ASP A 111 -21.96 -6.89 -3.90
CA ASP A 111 -22.92 -6.15 -3.05
C ASP A 111 -22.35 -5.75 -1.66
N ILE A 112 -21.02 -5.51 -1.54
CA ILE A 112 -20.34 -5.16 -0.29
C ILE A 112 -20.20 -3.64 -0.16
N GLU A 113 -20.86 -3.03 0.83
CA GLU A 113 -20.68 -1.59 1.12
C GLU A 113 -19.26 -1.27 1.62
N ALA A 114 -18.69 -0.12 1.21
CA ALA A 114 -17.35 0.31 1.56
C ALA A 114 -17.34 1.59 2.42
N TYR A 115 -16.74 1.49 3.61
CA TYR A 115 -16.49 2.62 4.49
C TYR A 115 -15.01 3.00 4.45
N TRP A 116 -14.70 4.12 3.80
CA TRP A 116 -13.33 4.61 3.60
C TRP A 116 -12.96 5.72 4.58
N THR A 117 -11.86 5.54 5.32
CA THR A 117 -11.35 6.52 6.31
C THR A 117 -11.12 7.90 5.71
N ALA A 118 -10.76 8.00 4.43
CA ALA A 118 -10.44 9.27 3.81
C ALA A 118 -11.65 10.20 3.60
N THR A 119 -12.87 9.65 3.52
CA THR A 119 -14.10 10.43 3.33
C THR A 119 -15.05 10.35 4.53
N HIS A 120 -14.97 9.26 5.30
CA HIS A 120 -15.77 9.05 6.51
C HIS A 120 -15.06 9.53 7.79
N GLY A 121 -13.74 9.76 7.74
CA GLY A 121 -12.89 10.06 8.89
C GLY A 121 -12.78 8.86 9.84
N ASN A 122 -12.81 9.12 11.15
CA ASN A 122 -12.90 8.07 12.16
C ASN A 122 -14.17 7.22 11.95
N ILE A 123 -14.00 5.91 11.76
CA ILE A 123 -15.07 4.90 11.67
C ILE A 123 -15.01 4.04 12.94
N VAL A 124 -16.14 3.91 13.63
CA VAL A 124 -16.28 3.13 14.87
C VAL A 124 -17.36 2.08 14.70
N LEU A 125 -16.98 0.81 14.91
CA LEU A 125 -17.89 -0.33 14.90
C LEU A 125 -18.08 -0.85 16.33
N THR A 126 -19.33 -0.89 16.80
CA THR A 126 -19.67 -1.40 18.15
C THR A 126 -20.52 -2.65 18.01
N SER A 127 -20.06 -3.78 18.57
CA SER A 127 -20.80 -5.05 18.54
C SER A 127 -21.34 -5.42 19.93
N ASP A 128 -22.61 -5.80 20.00
CA ASP A 128 -23.24 -6.43 21.17
C ASP A 128 -23.18 -7.98 21.14
N GLY A 129 -22.67 -8.54 20.03
CA GLY A 129 -22.64 -9.98 19.75
C GLY A 129 -23.80 -10.50 18.89
N ALA A 130 -24.70 -9.65 18.41
CA ALA A 130 -25.75 -9.97 17.44
C ALA A 130 -25.97 -8.86 16.39
N THR A 131 -25.68 -7.62 16.76
CA THR A 131 -25.78 -6.40 15.96
C THR A 131 -24.41 -5.71 15.95
N ILE A 132 -24.09 -5.01 14.85
CA ILE A 132 -22.96 -4.10 14.75
C ILE A 132 -23.52 -2.71 14.44
N ASP A 133 -23.35 -1.77 15.37
CA ASP A 133 -23.63 -0.36 15.17
C ASP A 133 -22.43 0.33 14.51
N ILE A 134 -22.68 1.08 13.45
CA ILE A 134 -21.68 1.79 12.66
C ILE A 134 -21.83 3.29 12.92
N ALA A 135 -20.73 3.96 13.27
CA ALA A 135 -20.67 5.40 13.45
C ALA A 135 -19.45 5.99 12.73
N THR A 136 -19.62 7.15 12.10
CA THR A 136 -18.54 7.82 11.35
C THR A 136 -18.48 9.32 11.65
N GLN A 137 -17.28 9.90 11.56
CA GLN A 137 -17.02 11.32 11.78
C GLN A 137 -17.68 12.22 10.71
N ARG A 138 -17.64 11.78 9.44
CA ARG A 138 -18.32 12.41 8.30
C ARG A 138 -19.31 11.46 7.66
N GLN A 139 -20.36 12.01 7.06
CA GLN A 139 -21.23 11.27 6.15
C GLN A 139 -20.62 11.37 4.74
N ALA A 140 -20.47 10.23 4.07
CA ALA A 140 -19.97 10.10 2.70
C ALA A 140 -20.70 8.91 2.02
N PRO A 141 -20.52 8.68 0.71
CA PRO A 141 -21.10 7.53 0.02
C PRO A 141 -20.49 6.20 0.48
N THR A 142 -21.32 5.15 0.60
CA THR A 142 -20.88 3.79 0.95
C THR A 142 -20.93 2.78 -0.21
N ASP A 143 -21.49 3.16 -1.37
CA ASP A 143 -21.34 2.41 -2.61
C ASP A 143 -19.86 2.48 -3.05
N PRO A 144 -19.15 1.35 -3.20
CA PRO A 144 -17.73 1.35 -3.55
C PRO A 144 -17.41 2.12 -4.84
N THR A 145 -18.33 2.19 -5.80
CA THR A 145 -18.13 2.91 -7.07
C THR A 145 -18.20 4.43 -6.93
N SER A 146 -18.75 4.94 -5.82
CA SER A 146 -18.85 6.38 -5.52
C SER A 146 -18.20 6.79 -4.19
N VAL A 147 -17.52 5.86 -3.49
CA VAL A 147 -16.87 6.14 -2.19
C VAL A 147 -15.82 7.27 -2.26
N ARG A 148 -15.26 7.48 -3.47
CA ARG A 148 -14.33 8.55 -3.82
C ARG A 148 -14.99 9.91 -4.08
N ASP A 149 -16.31 9.98 -4.28
CA ASP A 149 -17.03 11.24 -4.49
C ASP A 149 -17.31 12.00 -3.18
N GLY A 150 -16.97 11.41 -2.03
CA GLY A 150 -17.12 12.05 -0.71
C GLY A 150 -16.04 13.11 -0.44
N ASP A 151 -16.40 14.16 0.31
CA ASP A 151 -15.44 15.19 0.73
C ASP A 151 -14.26 14.58 1.53
N PRO A 152 -13.00 14.95 1.23
CA PRO A 152 -11.84 14.48 1.99
C PRO A 152 -11.86 14.88 3.47
N VAL A 153 -11.26 14.03 4.31
CA VAL A 153 -10.95 14.27 5.71
C VAL A 153 -9.44 14.34 5.87
N GLU A 154 -8.94 15.51 6.26
CA GLU A 154 -7.52 15.76 6.50
C GLU A 154 -6.94 14.79 7.56
N PRO A 155 -5.77 14.19 7.32
CA PRO A 155 -5.10 13.33 8.31
C PRO A 155 -4.90 14.04 9.66
N GLY A 156 -5.21 13.33 10.75
CA GLY A 156 -5.15 13.88 12.11
C GLY A 156 -6.34 14.77 12.50
N THR A 157 -7.40 14.85 11.68
CA THR A 157 -8.65 15.50 12.09
C THR A 157 -9.38 14.66 13.14
N ASP A 158 -9.30 15.07 14.40
CA ASP A 158 -10.11 14.49 15.49
C ASP A 158 -11.54 15.05 15.52
N GLY A 159 -12.48 14.27 16.05
CA GLY A 159 -13.87 14.70 16.23
C GLY A 159 -14.79 13.58 16.72
N PRO A 160 -16.03 13.92 17.15
CA PRO A 160 -17.03 12.93 17.51
C PRO A 160 -17.49 12.15 16.26
N VAL A 161 -17.88 10.89 16.46
CA VAL A 161 -18.57 10.08 15.44
C VAL A 161 -20.08 10.16 15.63
N THR A 162 -20.82 10.06 14.53
CA THR A 162 -22.29 10.00 14.53
C THR A 162 -22.74 8.64 14.02
N HIS A 163 -23.72 8.01 14.67
CA HIS A 163 -24.33 6.76 14.22
C HIS A 163 -24.88 6.91 12.80
N ARG A 164 -24.73 5.85 11.99
CA ARG A 164 -25.16 5.79 10.58
C ARG A 164 -26.19 4.69 10.36
N GLU A 165 -25.87 3.48 10.82
CA GLU A 165 -26.74 2.32 10.68
C GLU A 165 -26.36 1.19 11.67
N SER A 166 -27.18 0.13 11.67
CA SER A 166 -27.04 -1.03 12.57
C SER A 166 -27.25 -2.34 11.81
N ILE A 167 -26.18 -3.08 11.58
CA ILE A 167 -26.22 -4.37 10.88
C ILE A 167 -26.57 -5.49 11.86
N LYS A 168 -27.73 -6.12 11.66
CA LYS A 168 -28.08 -7.38 12.35
C LYS A 168 -27.45 -8.56 11.61
N VAL A 169 -26.82 -9.46 12.36
CA VAL A 169 -26.16 -10.66 11.81
C VAL A 169 -27.09 -11.90 11.81
N ALA A 170 -28.29 -11.78 12.39
CA ALA A 170 -29.32 -12.80 12.31
C ALA A 170 -29.59 -13.24 10.86
N GLY A 171 -29.61 -14.55 10.62
CA GLY A 171 -29.60 -15.11 9.26
C GLY A 171 -30.86 -14.81 8.46
N GLY A 172 -30.66 -14.42 7.19
CA GLY A 172 -31.72 -14.22 6.20
C GLY A 172 -31.93 -12.76 5.79
N SER A 173 -31.73 -12.51 4.49
CA SER A 173 -31.82 -11.26 3.74
C SER A 173 -32.94 -10.27 4.12
N SER A 174 -32.63 -8.97 4.13
CA SER A 174 -33.45 -7.87 3.58
C SER A 174 -32.63 -6.57 3.49
N PRO A 175 -32.88 -5.70 2.47
CA PRO A 175 -32.09 -4.48 2.20
C PRO A 175 -32.39 -3.32 3.18
N PRO A 176 -31.52 -2.29 3.26
CA PRO A 176 -31.65 -1.21 4.23
C PRO A 176 -32.89 -0.34 4.00
N SER A 177 -33.56 0.02 5.09
CA SER A 177 -34.70 0.94 5.10
C SER A 177 -34.23 2.32 5.53
N SER A 178 -34.42 3.32 4.67
CA SER A 178 -34.20 4.74 5.01
C SER A 178 -35.03 5.15 6.24
N GLY A 179 -34.37 5.60 7.30
CA GLY A 179 -35.01 6.08 8.52
C GLY A 179 -34.20 7.20 9.16
N THR A 180 -34.72 8.43 9.11
CA THR A 180 -34.13 9.59 9.79
C THR A 180 -34.58 9.62 11.24
N GLU A 181 -33.67 9.36 12.19
CA GLU A 181 -33.83 9.81 13.58
C GLU A 181 -32.58 10.54 14.07
N THR A 182 -32.79 11.41 15.04
CA THR A 182 -31.84 12.43 15.49
C THR A 182 -31.28 12.02 16.84
N ASP A 183 -29.95 11.98 17.02
CA ASP A 183 -29.37 11.68 18.33
C ASP A 183 -28.26 12.65 18.79
N THR A 184 -28.08 12.63 20.12
CA THR A 184 -27.39 13.60 20.97
C THR A 184 -25.95 13.13 21.24
N PRO A 185 -24.94 14.02 21.26
CA PRO A 185 -23.55 13.60 21.46
C PRO A 185 -23.29 13.07 22.88
N VAL A 186 -22.62 11.91 22.95
CA VAL A 186 -22.07 11.31 24.17
C VAL A 186 -20.64 11.82 24.40
N PRO A 187 -20.22 12.18 25.64
CA PRO A 187 -18.91 12.76 25.89
C PRO A 187 -17.80 11.71 26.10
N THR A 188 -16.58 12.03 25.65
CA THR A 188 -15.37 11.21 25.87
C THR A 188 -14.34 11.95 26.74
N THR A 189 -13.70 11.22 27.65
CA THR A 189 -12.76 11.75 28.66
C THR A 189 -11.32 11.83 28.14
N THR A 190 -10.63 12.95 28.40
CA THR A 190 -9.24 13.21 27.97
C THR A 190 -8.20 12.84 29.03
N ALA A 191 -6.99 12.43 28.60
CA ALA A 191 -5.76 12.39 29.40
C ALA A 191 -4.54 12.81 28.53
N PRO A 192 -3.41 13.31 29.10
CA PRO A 192 -2.71 14.44 28.49
C PRO A 192 -1.36 14.17 27.79
N THR A 193 -0.99 15.13 26.95
CA THR A 193 0.28 15.28 26.22
C THR A 193 1.47 15.67 27.13
N SER A 194 2.71 15.47 26.66
CA SER A 194 3.89 16.19 27.17
C SER A 194 4.95 16.40 26.09
N SER A 195 5.51 17.61 26.06
CA SER A 195 6.48 18.12 25.08
C SER A 195 7.86 18.33 25.71
N THR A 196 8.95 18.30 24.93
CA THR A 196 10.23 18.93 25.31
C THR A 196 10.99 19.39 24.07
N THR A 197 11.62 20.57 24.14
CA THR A 197 12.31 21.24 23.04
C THR A 197 13.77 21.52 23.36
N GLY A 198 14.68 21.10 22.46
CA GLY A 198 15.90 21.82 22.05
C GLY A 198 17.11 21.92 22.99
N THR A 199 18.32 21.79 22.42
CA THR A 199 19.35 22.86 22.35
C THR A 199 20.60 22.38 21.58
N SER A 200 21.18 23.25 20.76
CA SER A 200 22.39 23.07 19.94
C SER A 200 23.69 23.58 20.60
N VAL A 201 24.87 23.05 20.22
CA VAL A 201 26.18 23.74 20.37
C VAL A 201 27.11 23.42 19.19
N ALA A 202 28.14 24.24 18.96
CA ALA A 202 28.82 24.43 17.66
C ALA A 202 30.32 24.03 17.59
N THR A 203 30.95 24.41 16.48
CA THR A 203 32.22 24.04 15.82
C THR A 203 33.55 24.54 16.41
N ASP A 204 34.64 23.79 16.16
CA ASP A 204 36.01 24.22 15.76
C ASP A 204 36.81 22.97 15.30
N GLY A 205 37.82 22.93 14.41
CA GLY A 205 38.36 23.91 13.44
C GLY A 205 39.79 23.54 12.97
N GLY A 206 40.06 23.37 11.65
CA GLY A 206 41.43 23.14 11.14
C GLY A 206 41.56 22.49 9.74
N THR A 207 42.45 23.05 8.90
CA THR A 207 42.65 22.68 7.47
C THR A 207 43.97 21.94 7.24
N GLU A 208 43.98 20.83 6.47
CA GLU A 208 45.06 20.48 5.53
C GLU A 208 44.50 19.68 4.34
N THR A 209 45.13 19.78 3.17
CA THR A 209 44.60 19.34 1.87
C THR A 209 45.12 17.96 1.45
N THR A 210 44.24 16.95 1.32
CA THR A 210 44.41 15.85 0.34
C THR A 210 43.06 15.21 -0.02
N ALA A 211 42.83 15.01 -1.33
CA ALA A 211 41.69 14.31 -1.97
C ALA A 211 40.28 14.92 -1.76
N PRO A 212 39.38 14.85 -2.76
CA PRO A 212 37.97 15.17 -2.56
C PRO A 212 37.33 14.09 -1.70
N VAL A 213 36.96 14.44 -0.47
CA VAL A 213 36.07 13.63 0.36
C VAL A 213 34.65 14.15 0.14
N THR A 214 33.95 13.54 -0.81
CA THR A 214 32.51 13.71 -1.01
C THR A 214 31.92 12.32 -1.12
N GLY A 215 31.24 11.88 -0.05
CA GLY A 215 30.56 10.59 0.03
C GLY A 215 29.23 10.58 -0.72
N GLU A 216 29.25 11.07 -1.95
CA GLU A 216 28.15 11.02 -2.91
C GLU A 216 28.64 10.18 -4.10
N SER A 217 27.81 9.23 -4.54
CA SER A 217 28.14 8.38 -5.69
C SER A 217 28.24 9.22 -6.96
N PRO A 218 29.14 8.90 -7.92
CA PRO A 218 29.17 9.58 -9.21
C PRO A 218 27.98 9.21 -10.12
N LEU A 219 27.08 8.31 -9.69
CA LEU A 219 25.86 7.94 -10.42
C LEU A 219 24.78 9.02 -10.27
N ALA A 220 24.20 9.46 -11.39
CA ALA A 220 23.07 10.38 -11.41
C ALA A 220 21.97 9.91 -12.40
N VAL A 221 20.73 10.31 -12.16
CA VAL A 221 19.65 10.19 -13.16
C VAL A 221 19.88 11.23 -14.26
N LYS A 222 19.88 10.78 -15.51
CA LYS A 222 20.02 11.63 -16.71
C LYS A 222 18.69 11.88 -17.41
N THR A 223 17.82 10.89 -17.40
CA THR A 223 16.49 10.95 -18.05
C THR A 223 15.60 9.91 -17.39
N VAL A 224 14.34 10.26 -17.18
CA VAL A 224 13.26 9.29 -16.91
C VAL A 224 12.24 9.44 -18.02
N HIS A 225 11.85 8.33 -18.61
CA HIS A 225 10.81 8.25 -19.62
C HIS A 225 9.72 7.35 -19.05
N ALA A 226 8.73 7.95 -18.41
CA ALA A 226 7.62 7.25 -17.77
C ALA A 226 6.38 7.12 -18.68
N ASP A 227 6.23 8.02 -19.66
CA ASP A 227 5.06 8.06 -20.54
C ASP A 227 5.30 7.17 -21.77
N ALA A 228 4.64 6.00 -21.80
CA ALA A 228 4.63 5.10 -22.95
C ALA A 228 3.62 5.58 -24.01
N ASP A 229 4.02 5.61 -25.29
CA ASP A 229 3.19 6.15 -26.37
C ASP A 229 2.07 5.13 -26.75
N GLY A 230 0.95 5.05 -26.01
CA GLY A 230 -0.15 4.14 -26.35
C GLY A 230 -1.17 3.80 -25.24
N ASP A 231 -1.60 2.53 -25.25
CA ASP A 231 -2.24 1.87 -24.10
C ASP A 231 -1.12 1.10 -23.39
N ASP A 232 -0.93 1.34 -22.09
CA ASP A 232 0.25 0.88 -21.33
C ASP A 232 0.42 -0.65 -21.33
N THR A 233 -0.65 -1.38 -21.64
CA THR A 233 -0.62 -2.85 -21.78
C THR A 233 0.02 -3.36 -23.09
N ASP A 234 0.19 -2.50 -24.10
CA ASP A 234 0.72 -2.86 -25.42
C ASP A 234 2.21 -2.44 -25.63
N ASN A 235 2.81 -1.62 -24.75
CA ASN A 235 4.16 -1.03 -24.99
C ASN A 235 5.06 -0.84 -23.75
N LEU A 236 5.08 -1.79 -22.81
CA LEU A 236 5.82 -1.74 -21.54
C LEU A 236 7.35 -1.47 -21.62
N ALA A 237 7.97 -1.60 -22.79
CA ALA A 237 9.41 -1.33 -22.98
C ALA A 237 9.76 0.16 -23.20
N ASP A 238 8.74 1.00 -23.40
CA ASP A 238 8.85 2.46 -23.60
C ASP A 238 9.02 3.22 -22.27
N GLU A 239 8.72 2.57 -21.14
CA GLU A 239 9.13 3.01 -19.80
C GLU A 239 10.61 2.69 -19.54
N TYR A 240 11.43 3.70 -19.25
CA TYR A 240 12.84 3.50 -18.89
C TYR A 240 13.48 4.65 -18.08
N ILE A 241 14.53 4.32 -17.33
CA ILE A 241 15.45 5.29 -16.72
C ILE A 241 16.80 5.22 -17.42
N VAL A 242 17.42 6.38 -17.66
CA VAL A 242 18.82 6.50 -18.07
C VAL A 242 19.63 7.03 -16.89
N PHE A 243 20.54 6.22 -16.38
CA PHE A 243 21.57 6.64 -15.43
C PHE A 243 22.83 7.08 -16.17
N THR A 244 23.66 7.93 -15.54
CA THR A 244 24.97 8.32 -16.07
C THR A 244 26.04 8.37 -14.99
N ASN A 245 27.26 7.96 -15.34
CA ASN A 245 28.42 8.10 -14.49
C ASN A 245 29.08 9.46 -14.72
N THR A 246 28.89 10.39 -13.78
CA THR A 246 29.45 11.75 -13.81
C THR A 246 30.91 11.82 -13.36
N GLY A 247 31.47 10.70 -12.88
CA GLY A 247 32.84 10.60 -12.37
C GLY A 247 33.90 10.55 -13.48
N SER A 248 35.17 10.64 -13.07
CA SER A 248 36.33 10.59 -13.98
C SER A 248 36.88 9.17 -14.23
N HIS A 249 36.22 8.14 -13.70
CA HIS A 249 36.64 6.74 -13.76
C HIS A 249 35.42 5.83 -13.96
N SER A 250 35.66 4.61 -14.46
CA SER A 250 34.67 3.54 -14.54
C SER A 250 34.02 3.26 -13.18
N LEU A 251 32.70 3.14 -13.15
CA LEU A 251 31.90 2.80 -11.97
C LEU A 251 31.37 1.36 -12.11
N ASP A 252 31.78 0.49 -11.20
CA ASP A 252 31.21 -0.85 -11.06
C ASP A 252 29.87 -0.74 -10.31
N VAL A 253 28.80 -1.19 -10.95
CA VAL A 253 27.42 -1.20 -10.43
C VAL A 253 26.87 -2.61 -10.27
N SER A 254 27.74 -3.63 -10.36
CA SER A 254 27.38 -5.04 -10.24
C SER A 254 26.66 -5.33 -8.91
N GLY A 255 25.46 -5.90 -8.98
CA GLY A 255 24.66 -6.24 -7.80
C GLY A 255 24.14 -5.03 -7.00
N TRP A 256 24.21 -3.82 -7.55
CA TRP A 256 23.47 -2.68 -7.01
C TRP A 256 21.98 -2.87 -7.29
N THR A 257 21.12 -2.28 -6.46
CA THR A 257 19.67 -2.33 -6.65
C THR A 257 19.12 -0.97 -7.05
N VAL A 258 18.14 -0.98 -7.95
CA VAL A 258 17.30 0.18 -8.31
C VAL A 258 15.89 -0.13 -7.83
N SER A 259 15.27 0.79 -7.08
CA SER A 259 13.91 0.62 -6.59
C SER A 259 13.07 1.88 -6.67
N ASP A 260 11.76 1.71 -6.88
CA ASP A 260 10.75 2.77 -6.84
C ASP A 260 10.27 3.07 -5.40
N ALA A 261 9.33 4.01 -5.24
CA ALA A 261 8.68 4.28 -3.95
C ALA A 261 7.74 3.16 -3.46
N SER A 262 7.44 2.16 -4.30
CA SER A 262 6.61 0.97 -4.03
C SER A 262 7.44 -0.27 -3.66
N SER A 263 8.77 -0.17 -3.63
CA SER A 263 9.73 -1.26 -3.37
C SER A 263 9.83 -2.34 -4.45
N HIS A 264 9.32 -2.11 -5.67
CA HIS A 264 9.77 -2.87 -6.83
C HIS A 264 11.28 -2.74 -6.90
N THR A 265 12.02 -3.85 -6.88
CA THR A 265 13.50 -3.83 -6.84
C THR A 265 14.10 -4.60 -8.00
N TYR A 266 14.86 -3.91 -8.85
CA TYR A 266 15.73 -4.51 -9.86
C TYR A 266 17.14 -4.69 -9.28
N THR A 267 17.75 -5.86 -9.48
CA THR A 267 19.17 -6.08 -9.15
C THR A 267 19.99 -6.04 -10.44
N ILE A 268 20.93 -5.10 -10.52
CA ILE A 268 21.81 -4.95 -11.69
C ILE A 268 22.70 -6.22 -11.85
N PRO A 269 22.80 -6.81 -13.04
CA PRO A 269 23.58 -8.03 -13.28
C PRO A 269 25.04 -7.93 -12.83
N SER A 270 25.62 -9.06 -12.46
CA SER A 270 27.07 -9.18 -12.23
C SER A 270 27.88 -8.82 -13.47
N ASP A 271 29.05 -8.21 -13.28
CA ASP A 271 29.97 -7.73 -14.32
C ASP A 271 29.47 -6.48 -15.09
N THR A 272 28.56 -5.69 -14.49
CA THR A 272 28.04 -4.45 -15.09
C THR A 272 28.89 -3.24 -14.66
N THR A 273 29.44 -2.50 -15.63
CA THR A 273 30.29 -1.32 -15.39
C THR A 273 29.91 -0.16 -16.30
N ILE A 274 29.76 1.04 -15.74
CA ILE A 274 29.49 2.27 -16.49
C ILE A 274 30.81 3.06 -16.61
N GLU A 275 31.34 3.18 -17.82
CA GLU A 275 32.54 4.00 -18.08
C GLU A 275 32.31 5.49 -17.79
N ALA A 276 33.39 6.25 -17.60
CA ALA A 276 33.33 7.66 -17.25
C ALA A 276 32.62 8.51 -18.33
N GLY A 277 31.48 9.12 -17.98
CA GLY A 277 30.64 9.90 -18.90
C GLY A 277 29.66 9.08 -19.75
N GLU A 278 29.67 7.75 -19.65
CA GLU A 278 28.71 6.88 -20.34
C GLU A 278 27.39 6.77 -19.56
N THR A 279 26.43 6.08 -20.16
CA THR A 279 25.09 5.84 -19.61
C THR A 279 24.74 4.36 -19.50
N LEU A 280 23.79 4.07 -18.62
CA LEU A 280 23.10 2.77 -18.51
C LEU A 280 21.59 3.01 -18.56
N THR A 281 20.89 2.26 -19.40
CA THR A 281 19.44 2.30 -19.56
C THR A 281 18.82 1.12 -18.83
N LEU A 282 17.80 1.37 -18.01
CA LEU A 282 16.97 0.33 -17.40
C LEU A 282 15.54 0.48 -17.91
N HIS A 283 15.12 -0.45 -18.76
CA HIS A 283 13.74 -0.57 -19.26
C HIS A 283 12.87 -1.35 -18.29
N THR A 284 11.60 -0.94 -18.14
CA THR A 284 10.61 -1.62 -17.31
C THR A 284 10.16 -2.96 -17.93
N GLY A 285 9.82 -2.97 -19.21
CA GLY A 285 9.22 -4.14 -19.87
C GLY A 285 10.17 -5.31 -20.14
N GLU A 286 9.64 -6.31 -20.86
CA GLU A 286 10.39 -7.45 -21.38
C GLU A 286 11.47 -7.03 -22.41
N GLY A 287 12.58 -7.77 -22.40
CA GLY A 287 13.66 -7.62 -23.39
C GLY A 287 14.80 -8.60 -23.15
N THR A 288 16.02 -8.22 -23.53
CA THR A 288 17.22 -9.03 -23.31
C THR A 288 18.42 -8.12 -23.12
N ASP A 289 19.05 -8.21 -21.95
CA ASP A 289 20.19 -7.38 -21.56
C ASP A 289 21.32 -7.41 -22.59
N ALA A 290 21.78 -6.23 -22.99
CA ALA A 290 22.78 -6.05 -24.03
C ALA A 290 23.74 -4.90 -23.70
N GLY A 291 24.82 -5.21 -22.98
CA GLY A 291 25.81 -4.21 -22.59
C GLY A 291 25.26 -3.29 -21.50
N ASN A 292 24.93 -2.05 -21.86
CA ASN A 292 24.43 -1.04 -20.93
C ASN A 292 22.91 -0.83 -21.04
N ASP A 293 22.22 -1.56 -21.90
CA ASP A 293 20.76 -1.57 -21.97
C ASP A 293 20.25 -2.82 -21.25
N LEU A 294 19.55 -2.61 -20.14
CA LEU A 294 19.04 -3.63 -19.22
C LEU A 294 17.51 -3.64 -19.21
N TYR A 295 16.92 -4.82 -18.99
CA TYR A 295 15.48 -5.02 -18.99
C TYR A 295 15.04 -5.66 -17.68
N TRP A 296 14.09 -5.02 -16.99
CA TRP A 296 13.51 -5.52 -15.76
C TRP A 296 12.66 -6.78 -16.00
N GLY A 297 12.01 -6.87 -17.17
CA GLY A 297 11.11 -7.98 -17.48
C GLY A 297 9.78 -7.89 -16.73
N SER A 298 9.37 -6.68 -16.33
CA SER A 298 8.08 -6.45 -15.70
C SER A 298 6.95 -6.63 -16.71
N GLY A 299 5.88 -7.32 -16.27
CA GLY A 299 4.61 -7.39 -17.00
C GLY A 299 3.68 -6.21 -16.73
N SER A 300 4.15 -5.19 -16.02
CA SER A 300 3.41 -3.99 -15.63
C SER A 300 4.31 -2.76 -15.56
N ALA A 301 3.69 -1.58 -15.68
CA ALA A 301 4.32 -0.29 -15.41
C ALA A 301 5.02 -0.27 -14.03
N ILE A 302 6.17 0.41 -13.95
CA ILE A 302 6.98 0.58 -12.73
C ILE A 302 7.28 2.07 -12.48
N TRP A 303 7.34 2.89 -13.54
CA TRP A 303 7.66 4.31 -13.44
C TRP A 303 6.40 5.16 -13.59
N ASN A 304 5.92 5.75 -12.50
CA ASN A 304 4.67 6.50 -12.50
C ASN A 304 4.77 7.82 -13.30
N ASN A 305 3.91 8.01 -14.31
CA ASN A 305 3.90 9.20 -15.20
C ASN A 305 3.56 10.52 -14.46
N GLY A 306 3.07 10.42 -13.21
CA GLY A 306 2.83 11.55 -12.30
C GLY A 306 4.02 11.88 -11.38
N GLY A 307 5.14 11.17 -11.50
CA GLY A 307 6.35 11.28 -10.69
C GLY A 307 6.55 10.11 -9.73
N ASP A 308 7.81 9.72 -9.51
CA ASP A 308 8.22 8.63 -8.62
C ASP A 308 9.56 8.93 -7.93
N THR A 309 9.91 8.15 -6.90
CA THR A 309 11.21 8.21 -6.22
C THR A 309 12.11 7.06 -6.66
N ILE A 310 13.10 7.36 -7.49
CA ILE A 310 14.14 6.41 -7.89
C ILE A 310 15.17 6.36 -6.77
N THR A 311 15.29 5.21 -6.10
CA THR A 311 16.34 4.96 -5.11
C THR A 311 17.33 3.94 -5.65
N VAL A 312 18.63 4.20 -5.55
CA VAL A 312 19.68 3.23 -5.88
C VAL A 312 20.51 2.93 -4.64
N THR A 313 20.75 1.65 -4.41
CA THR A 313 21.53 1.13 -3.27
C THR A 313 22.71 0.30 -3.79
N ASN A 314 23.89 0.47 -3.22
CA ASN A 314 25.07 -0.30 -3.62
C ASN A 314 25.03 -1.73 -3.06
N ALA A 315 25.95 -2.59 -3.52
CA ALA A 315 26.08 -3.97 -3.05
C ALA A 315 26.54 -4.13 -1.56
N GLN A 316 26.55 -3.05 -0.78
CA GLN A 316 26.82 -3.02 0.67
C GLN A 316 25.60 -2.50 1.46
N ASP A 317 24.42 -2.41 0.82
CA ASP A 317 23.17 -1.85 1.36
C ASP A 317 23.25 -0.35 1.71
N GLU A 318 24.19 0.40 1.12
CA GLU A 318 24.30 1.85 1.27
C GLU A 318 23.55 2.57 0.14
N GLN A 319 22.61 3.44 0.50
CA GLN A 319 21.88 4.29 -0.45
C GLN A 319 22.84 5.28 -1.11
N VAL A 320 22.93 5.23 -2.44
CA VAL A 320 23.91 5.98 -3.25
C VAL A 320 23.27 7.07 -4.13
N LEU A 321 21.97 6.99 -4.41
CA LEU A 321 21.20 7.96 -5.18
C LEU A 321 19.73 7.91 -4.75
N THR A 322 19.09 9.08 -4.67
CA THR A 322 17.63 9.23 -4.59
C THR A 322 17.23 10.43 -5.43
N GLU A 323 16.33 10.22 -6.39
CA GLU A 323 15.82 11.27 -7.28
C GLU A 323 14.29 11.20 -7.33
N GLU A 324 13.63 12.35 -7.23
CA GLU A 324 12.19 12.52 -7.53
C GLU A 324 12.06 13.28 -8.86
N TYR A 325 11.13 12.87 -9.73
CA TYR A 325 10.93 13.46 -11.08
C TYR A 325 9.47 13.82 -11.36
#